data_AF-A0A8H7I5R7-F1
#
_entry.id   AF-A0A8H7I5R7-F1
#
_cell.length_a   1.000
_cell.length_b   1.000
_cell.length_c   1.000
_cell.angle_alpha   90.00
_cell.angle_beta   90.00
_cell.angle_gamma   90.00
#
_symmetry.space_group_name_H-M   'P 1'
#
loop_
_entity.id
_entity.type
_entity.pdbx_description
1 polymer ?
#
loop_
_entity_poly.entity_id
_entity_poly.type
_entity_poly.pdbx_seq_one_letter_code
_entity_poly.pdbx_strand_id
1 'polypeptide(L)' 'MRIHNVFYVGLLSKVKRDKKRAFENRPPPVTVDREEEYEVEGITDAEERNGKWFFRVKWKGYGLEENTWNPGRT' A
#
# COMPACT_ATOMS: atom_id res chain seq x y z
N MET A 1 21.62 -14.98 7.70
CA MET A 1 20.92 -14.39 8.86
C MET A 1 19.91 -13.38 8.33
N ARG A 2 18.61 -13.64 8.44
CA ARG A 2 17.55 -12.71 7.98
C ARG A 2 17.13 -11.85 9.17
N ILE A 3 17.55 -10.58 9.17
CA ILE A 3 17.10 -9.62 10.18
C ILE A 3 15.67 -9.24 9.80
N HIS A 4 14.71 -9.66 10.62
CA HIS A 4 13.33 -9.25 10.47
C HIS A 4 13.23 -7.79 10.95
N ASN A 5 12.34 -7.01 10.34
CA ASN A 5 12.07 -5.65 10.79
C ASN A 5 11.34 -5.68 12.15
N VAL A 6 12.12 -5.90 13.22
CA VAL A 6 11.66 -5.96 14.60
C VAL A 6 12.15 -4.69 15.28
N PHE A 7 11.21 -3.84 15.70
CA PHE A 7 11.50 -2.63 16.46
C PHE A 7 10.81 -2.70 17.81
N TYR A 8 11.44 -2.12 18.83
CA TYR A 8 10.82 -1.99 20.14
C TYR A 8 9.60 -1.07 20.04
N VAL A 9 8.45 -1.56 20.48
CA VAL A 9 7.17 -0.84 20.38
C VAL A 9 7.22 0.52 21.08
N GLY A 10 8.05 0.68 22.12
CA GLY A 10 8.24 1.96 22.81
C GLY A 10 9.05 3.01 22.03
N LEU A 11 9.66 2.65 20.90
CA LEU A 11 10.24 3.62 19.97
C LEU A 11 9.19 4.26 19.05
N LEU A 12 7.98 3.68 18.99
CA LEU A 12 6.88 4.29 18.25
C LEU A 12 6.40 5.54 18.99
N SER A 13 6.33 6.66 18.28
CA SER A 13 5.67 7.87 18.77
C SER A 13 4.26 7.97 18.22
N LYS A 14 3.34 8.56 18.99
CA LYS A 14 1.97 8.82 18.53
C LYS A 14 2.03 9.66 17.26
N VAL A 15 1.32 9.23 16.22
CA VAL A 15 1.30 9.94 14.93
C VAL A 15 0.87 11.39 15.17
N LYS A 16 1.75 12.34 14.82
CA LYS A 16 1.41 13.76 14.83
C LYS A 16 0.58 14.02 13.57
N ARG A 17 -0.72 14.27 13.76
CA ARG A 17 -1.59 14.71 12.67
C ARG A 17 -1.11 16.08 12.23
N ASP A 18 -0.59 16.14 11.01
CA ASP A 18 -0.24 17.37 10.33
C ASP A 18 -1.30 17.55 9.24
N LYS A 19 -1.99 18.70 9.25
CA LYS A 19 -3.06 19.01 8.29
C LYS A 19 -2.56 19.06 6.84
N LYS A 20 -1.24 19.13 6.64
CA LYS A 20 -0.60 19.04 5.31
C LYS A 20 -0.28 17.60 4.89
N ARG A 21 -0.42 16.62 5.78
CA ARG A 21 -0.15 15.22 5.44
C ARG A 21 -1.34 14.65 4.68
N ALA A 22 -1.04 14.05 3.53
CA ALA A 22 -1.99 13.38 2.63
C ALA A 22 -2.87 12.31 3.31
N PHE A 23 -2.55 11.88 4.53
CA PHE A 23 -3.34 10.95 5.32
C PHE A 23 -4.79 11.38 5.55
N GLU A 24 -5.09 12.68 5.66
CA GLU A 24 -6.47 13.14 5.90
C GLU A 24 -7.39 13.01 4.66
N ASN A 25 -6.84 12.86 3.45
CA ASN A 25 -7.63 12.73 2.21
C ASN A 25 -7.61 11.31 1.62
N ARG A 26 -7.20 10.30 2.38
CA ARG A 26 -7.21 8.91 1.91
C ARG A 26 -8.62 8.35 1.99
N PRO A 27 -9.13 7.72 0.91
CA PRO A 27 -10.40 7.00 0.99
C PRO A 27 -10.26 5.83 1.98
N PRO A 28 -11.27 5.58 2.83
CA PRO A 28 -11.28 4.38 3.65
C PRO A 28 -11.34 3.13 2.76
N PRO A 29 -10.76 2.00 3.19
CA PRO A 29 -10.95 0.73 2.48
C PRO A 29 -12.42 0.32 2.50
N VAL A 30 -12.82 -0.43 1.47
CA VAL A 30 -14.15 -1.06 1.37
C VAL A 30 -13.98 -2.53 1.68
N THR A 31 -14.90 -3.12 2.45
CA THR A 31 -14.89 -4.57 2.68
C THR A 31 -15.66 -5.27 1.57
N VAL A 32 -14.98 -6.13 0.81
CA VAL A 32 -15.55 -6.99 -0.23
C VAL A 32 -15.13 -8.42 0.07
N ASP A 33 -16.06 -9.37 0.05
CA ASP A 33 -15.78 -10.79 0.36
C ASP A 33 -15.02 -11.05 1.68
N ARG A 34 -15.23 -10.18 2.69
CA ARG A 34 -14.53 -10.18 4.00
C ARG A 34 -13.06 -9.75 3.95
N GLU A 35 -12.59 -9.24 2.83
CA GLU A 35 -11.26 -8.66 2.64
C GLU A 35 -11.36 -7.14 2.46
N GLU A 36 -10.31 -6.41 2.87
CA GLU A 36 -10.23 -4.96 2.64
C GLU A 36 -9.70 -4.69 1.23
N GLU A 37 -10.49 -3.95 0.45
CA GLU A 37 -10.13 -3.46 -0.87
C GLU A 37 -9.92 -1.94 -0.86
N TYR A 38 -8.98 -1.48 -1.67
CA TYR A 38 -8.55 -0.08 -1.73
C TYR A 38 -8.72 0.45 -3.16
N GLU A 39 -9.12 1.72 -3.29
CA GLU A 39 -9.33 2.32 -4.60
C GLU A 39 -8.00 2.55 -5.34
N VAL A 40 -7.90 1.99 -6.55
CA VAL A 40 -6.75 2.15 -7.45
C VAL A 40 -6.91 3.43 -8.26
N GLU A 41 -5.89 4.28 -8.23
CA GLU A 41 -5.79 5.46 -9.11
C GLU A 41 -5.28 5.09 -10.50
N GLY A 42 -4.37 4.11 -10.58
CA GLY A 42 -3.87 3.59 -11.85
C GLY A 42 -2.79 2.53 -11.70
N ILE A 43 -2.40 1.93 -12.83
CA ILE A 43 -1.25 1.04 -12.93
C ILE A 43 -0.07 1.83 -13.49
N THR A 44 1.04 1.81 -12.77
CA THR A 44 2.26 2.57 -13.13
C THR A 44 3.31 1.73 -13.83
N ASP A 45 3.25 0.40 -13.66
CA ASP A 45 4.22 -0.53 -14.23
C ASP A 45 3.66 -1.96 -14.26
N ALA A 46 4.22 -2.82 -15.10
CA ALA A 46 3.85 -4.23 -15.25
C ALA A 46 5.10 -5.10 -15.49
N GLU A 47 5.20 -6.21 -14.78
CA GLU A 47 6.35 -7.11 -14.86
C GLU A 47 5.90 -8.58 -14.76
N GLU A 48 6.48 -9.45 -15.58
CA GLU A 48 6.28 -10.90 -15.47
C GLU A 48 7.37 -11.52 -14.59
N ARG A 49 6.96 -12.25 -13.54
CA ARG A 49 7.86 -13.00 -12.66
C ARG A 49 7.41 -14.45 -12.58
N ASN A 50 8.25 -15.36 -13.09
CA ASN A 50 8.00 -16.81 -13.09
C ASN A 50 6.64 -17.20 -13.71
N GLY A 51 6.29 -16.62 -14.87
CA GLY A 51 5.04 -16.92 -15.57
C GLY A 51 3.80 -16.22 -14.99
N LYS A 52 3.97 -15.30 -14.03
CA LYS A 52 2.87 -14.55 -13.39
C LYS A 52 3.06 -13.05 -13.57
N TRP A 53 2.00 -12.36 -13.96
CA TRP A 53 1.99 -10.91 -14.07
C TRP A 53 1.83 -10.25 -12.69
N PHE A 54 2.67 -9.24 -12.45
CA PHE A 54 2.59 -8.33 -11.32
C PHE A 54 2.42 -6.91 -11.85
N PHE A 55 1.61 -6.12 -11.16
CA PHE A 55 1.31 -4.75 -11.52
C PHE A 55 1.68 -3.81 -10.38
N ARG A 56 2.33 -2.69 -10.71
CA ARG A 56 2.67 -1.65 -9.74
C ARG A 56 1.53 -0.67 -9.61
N VAL A 57 0.79 -0.76 -8.52
CA VAL A 57 -0.45 -0.04 -8.28
C VAL A 57 -0.16 1.33 -7.68
N LYS A 58 -0.73 2.37 -8.27
CA LYS A 58 -0.88 3.70 -7.65
C LYS A 58 -2.21 3.72 -6.91
N TRP A 59 -2.15 3.89 -5.59
CA TRP A 59 -3.34 3.98 -4.75
C TRP A 59 -3.86 5.41 -4.68
N LYS A 60 -5.19 5.55 -4.71
CA LYS A 60 -5.84 6.86 -4.69
C LYS A 60 -5.67 7.54 -3.34
N GLY A 61 -5.13 8.75 -3.33
CA GLY A 61 -4.87 9.51 -2.10
C GLY A 61 -3.58 9.12 -1.37
N TYR A 62 -2.78 8.20 -1.92
CA TYR A 62 -1.47 7.81 -1.39
C TYR A 62 -0.34 8.40 -2.24
N GLY A 63 0.83 8.59 -1.64
CA GLY A 63 2.02 9.03 -2.35
C GLY A 63 2.64 7.90 -3.19
N LEU A 64 3.58 8.25 -4.08
CA LEU A 64 4.28 7.28 -4.95
C LEU A 64 5.12 6.27 -4.15
N GLU A 65 5.54 6.66 -2.95
CA GLU A 65 6.28 5.82 -2.00
C GLU A 65 5.46 4.64 -1.49
N GLU A 66 4.13 4.70 -1.58
CA GLU A 66 3.23 3.64 -1.14
C GLU A 66 2.76 2.74 -2.30
N ASN A 67 3.29 2.94 -3.52
CA ASN A 67 2.97 2.07 -4.64
C ASN A 67 3.50 0.65 -4.38
N THR A 68 2.63 -0.35 -4.52
CA THR A 68 2.96 -1.76 -4.27
C THR A 68 2.80 -2.61 -5.52
N TRP A 69 3.61 -3.68 -5.62
CA TRP A 69 3.47 -4.71 -6.65
C TRP A 69 2.43 -5.73 -6.21
N ASN A 70 1.36 -5.87 -6.98
CA ASN A 70 0.27 -6.79 -6.69
C ASN A 70 0.17 -7.85 -7.81
N PRO A 71 -0.12 -9.12 -7.47
CA PRO A 71 -0.33 -10.14 -8.48
C PRO A 71 -1.60 -9.82 -9.29
N GLY A 72 -1.56 -10.04 -10.60
CA GLY A 72 -2.77 -10.06 -11.40
C GLY A 72 -3.67 -11.22 -10.97
N ARG A 73 -4.97 -10.96 -10.74
CA ARG A 73 -5.95 -12.05 -10.73
C ARG A 73 -6.02 -12.60 -12.16
N THR A 74 -5.52 -13.81 -12.34
CA THR A 74 -5.74 -14.63 -13.55
C THR A 74 -7.04 -15.39 -13.40
#